data_AF-A0A4Y2DLZ1-F1
#
_entry.id   AF-A0A4Y2DLZ1-F1
#
_cell.length_a   1.000
_cell.length_b   1.000
_cell.length_c   1.000
_cell.angle_alpha   90.00
_cell.angle_beta   90.00
_cell.angle_gamma   90.00
#
_symmetry.space_group_name_H-M   'P 1'
#
loop_
_entity.id
_entity.type
_entity.pdbx_description
1 polymer ?
#
loop_
_entity_poly.entity_id
_entity_poly.type
_entity_poly.pdbx_seq_one_letter_code
_entity_poly.pdbx_strand_id
1 'polypeptide(L)'
;MLQKLNRLRGTIKDRVTRLNKAAESYEPPATLEESEIILNQNLQNVLELKTKMKKLLADYSDLPESTNLEESLDVIYTMEEEIEDLKVKFKILLTKYCKAPNVDNVLMTVHKPKLKIPYLALP
;
A
#
# COMPACT_ATOMS: atom_id res chain seq x y z
N MET A 1 13.64 28.58 -6.12
CA MET A 1 12.71 27.74 -5.32
C MET A 1 11.80 26.92 -6.25
N LEU A 2 11.09 27.58 -7.17
CA LEU A 2 10.19 26.95 -8.15
C LEU A 2 10.81 25.78 -8.96
N GLN A 3 12.05 25.90 -9.43
CA GLN A 3 12.73 24.81 -10.16
C GLN A 3 12.87 23.52 -9.33
N LYS A 4 13.13 23.65 -8.02
CA LYS A 4 13.23 22.49 -7.11
C LYS A 4 11.86 21.81 -6.94
N LEU A 5 10.80 22.61 -6.83
CA LEU A 5 9.42 22.12 -6.73
C LEU A 5 8.99 21.41 -8.02
N ASN A 6 9.29 21.97 -9.19
CA ASN A 6 9.01 21.34 -10.48
C ASN A 6 9.75 20.00 -10.64
N ARG A 7 10.99 19.90 -10.16
CA ARG A 7 11.75 18.63 -10.15
C ARG A 7 11.12 17.60 -9.21
N LEU A 8 10.67 18.04 -8.04
CA LEU A 8 9.98 17.16 -7.07
C LEU A 8 8.65 16.68 -7.65
N ARG A 9 7.85 17.56 -8.25
CA ARG A 9 6.64 17.23 -8.99
C ARG A 9 6.90 16.16 -10.05
N GLY A 10 7.93 16.34 -10.87
CA GLY A 10 8.31 15.35 -11.89
C GLY A 10 8.67 13.98 -11.28
N THR A 11 9.37 13.98 -10.15
CA THR A 11 9.75 12.75 -9.43
C THR A 11 8.52 12.02 -8.87
N ILE A 12 7.56 12.77 -8.32
CA ILE A 12 6.32 12.21 -7.79
C ILE A 12 5.50 11.61 -8.94
N LYS A 13 5.36 12.33 -10.06
CA LYS A 13 4.65 11.84 -11.25
C LYS A 13 5.21 10.52 -11.78
N ASP A 14 6.54 10.42 -11.88
CA ASP A 14 7.22 9.17 -12.29
C ASP A 14 6.88 8.01 -11.35
N ARG A 15 6.97 8.25 -10.03
CA ARG A 15 6.67 7.22 -9.03
C ARG A 15 5.21 6.77 -9.07
N VAL A 16 4.26 7.71 -9.20
CA VAL A 16 2.83 7.40 -9.35
C VAL A 16 2.60 6.52 -10.58
N THR A 17 3.18 6.91 -11.73
CA THR A 17 3.08 6.14 -12.99
C THR A 17 3.62 4.71 -12.82
N ARG A 18 4.77 4.55 -12.14
CA ARG A 18 5.38 3.24 -11.89
C ARG A 18 4.52 2.36 -10.98
N LEU A 19 3.97 2.93 -9.91
CA LEU A 19 3.07 2.20 -9.00
C LEU A 19 1.75 1.83 -9.68
N ASN A 20 1.22 2.68 -10.55
CA ASN A 20 0.02 2.35 -11.31
C ASN A 20 0.25 1.18 -12.26
N LYS A 21 1.36 1.20 -13.02
CA LYS A 21 1.76 0.04 -13.83
C LYS A 21 1.93 -1.21 -12.98
N ALA A 22 2.56 -1.11 -11.81
CA ALA A 22 2.74 -2.26 -10.91
C ALA A 22 1.41 -2.81 -10.37
N ALA A 23 0.41 -1.96 -10.16
CA ALA A 23 -0.92 -2.38 -9.74
C ALA A 23 -1.71 -3.03 -10.90
N GLU A 24 -1.58 -2.50 -12.12
CA GLU A 24 -2.24 -3.00 -13.33
C GLU A 24 -1.64 -4.33 -13.82
N SER A 25 -0.32 -4.47 -13.74
CA SER A 25 0.41 -5.69 -14.10
C SER A 25 0.63 -6.63 -12.91
N TYR A 26 -0.12 -6.47 -11.82
CA TYR A 26 0.08 -7.28 -10.63
C TYR A 26 -0.33 -8.72 -10.89
N GLU A 27 0.64 -9.63 -10.85
CA GLU A 27 0.42 -11.07 -10.84
C GLU A 27 0.77 -11.62 -9.45
N PRO A 28 -0.11 -12.43 -8.84
CA PRO A 28 0.15 -12.98 -7.52
C PRO A 28 1.35 -13.94 -7.57
N PRO A 29 2.33 -13.80 -6.66
CA PRO A 29 3.41 -14.77 -6.50
C PRO A 29 2.87 -16.14 -6.04
N ALA A 30 3.76 -17.14 -5.98
CA ALA A 30 3.40 -18.52 -5.66
C ALA A 30 2.83 -18.70 -4.25
N THR A 31 3.09 -17.76 -3.33
CA THR A 31 2.62 -17.82 -1.94
C THR A 31 1.80 -16.58 -1.55
N LEU A 32 0.86 -16.79 -0.64
CA LEU A 32 0.02 -15.73 -0.07
C LEU A 32 0.83 -14.72 0.75
N GLU A 33 1.85 -15.20 1.45
CA GLU A 33 2.73 -14.40 2.30
C GLU A 33 3.56 -13.42 1.46
N GLU A 34 4.14 -13.87 0.34
CA GLU A 34 4.84 -12.98 -0.59
C GLU A 34 3.90 -11.93 -1.20
N SER A 35 2.66 -12.32 -1.51
CA SER A 35 1.63 -11.41 -2.01
C SER A 35 1.36 -10.29 -1.00
N GLU A 36 1.20 -10.66 0.28
CA GLU A 36 0.98 -9.71 1.37
C GLU A 36 2.15 -8.75 1.57
N ILE A 37 3.38 -9.26 1.58
CA ILE A 37 4.59 -8.46 1.75
C ILE A 37 4.71 -7.42 0.63
N ILE A 38 4.56 -7.86 -0.64
CA ILE A 38 4.69 -6.99 -1.82
C ILE A 38 3.62 -5.91 -1.82
N LEU A 39 2.36 -6.30 -1.61
CA LEU A 39 1.23 -5.37 -1.65
C LEU A 39 1.27 -4.38 -0.48
N ASN A 40 1.67 -4.82 0.73
CA ASN A 40 1.86 -3.91 1.86
C ASN A 40 3.01 -2.93 1.62
N GLN A 41 4.13 -3.39 1.04
CA GLN A 41 5.24 -2.50 0.69
C GLN A 41 4.80 -1.44 -0.32
N ASN A 42 4.05 -1.83 -1.35
CA ASN A 42 3.51 -0.89 -2.34
C ASN A 42 2.51 0.09 -1.71
N LEU A 43 1.66 -0.37 -0.78
CA LEU A 43 0.76 0.50 -0.04
C LEU A 43 1.53 1.54 0.81
N GLN A 44 2.60 1.13 1.50
CA GLN A 44 3.46 2.06 2.24
C GLN A 44 4.11 3.10 1.31
N ASN A 45 4.56 2.69 0.12
CA ASN A 45 5.10 3.60 -0.87
C ASN A 45 4.06 4.65 -1.31
N VAL A 46 2.80 4.25 -1.51
CA VAL A 46 1.69 5.17 -1.84
C VAL A 46 1.41 6.15 -0.69
N LEU A 47 1.44 5.70 0.57
CA LEU A 47 1.25 6.57 1.74
C LEU A 47 2.40 7.59 1.90
N GLU A 48 3.63 7.17 1.64
CA GLU A 48 4.79 8.07 1.61
C GLU A 48 4.60 9.14 0.50
N LEU A 49 4.19 8.72 -0.69
CA LEU A 49 3.92 9.63 -1.81
C LEU A 49 2.83 10.64 -1.49
N LYS A 50 1.74 10.20 -0.84
CA LYS A 50 0.67 11.11 -0.40
C LYS A 50 1.22 12.20 0.52
N THR A 51 2.08 11.82 1.46
CA THR A 51 2.68 12.78 2.41
C THR A 51 3.59 13.77 1.67
N LYS A 52 4.40 13.28 0.72
CA LYS A 52 5.26 14.13 -0.12
C LYS A 52 4.44 15.07 -1.01
N MET A 53 3.31 14.60 -1.54
CA MET A 53 2.40 15.42 -2.34
C MET A 53 1.78 16.56 -1.54
N LYS A 54 1.28 16.27 -0.33
CA LYS A 54 0.73 17.30 0.56
C LYS A 54 1.75 18.37 0.91
N LYS A 55 3.00 17.96 1.16
CA LYS A 55 4.10 18.89 1.40
C LYS A 55 4.37 19.73 0.15
N LEU A 56 4.41 19.12 -1.04
CA LEU A 56 4.59 19.83 -2.29
C LEU A 56 3.50 20.90 -2.50
N LEU A 57 2.23 20.54 -2.27
CA LEU A 57 1.10 21.46 -2.40
C LEU A 57 1.21 22.65 -1.43
N ALA A 58 1.59 22.40 -0.18
CA ALA A 58 1.86 23.46 0.80
C ALA A 58 3.01 24.36 0.33
N ASP A 59 4.13 23.78 -0.10
CA ASP A 59 5.30 24.52 -0.59
C ASP A 59 4.97 25.37 -1.84
N TYR A 60 4.02 24.95 -2.68
CA TYR A 60 3.50 25.78 -3.81
C TYR A 60 2.53 26.86 -3.33
N SER A 61 1.71 26.59 -2.33
CA SER A 61 0.75 27.55 -1.77
C SER A 61 1.43 28.70 -1.03
N ASP A 62 2.63 28.46 -0.49
CA ASP A 62 3.48 29.48 0.14
C ASP A 62 4.19 30.41 -0.87
N LEU A 63 4.10 30.13 -2.18
CA LEU A 63 4.69 30.99 -3.22
C LEU A 63 3.85 32.26 -3.44
N PRO A 64 4.49 33.37 -3.85
CA PRO A 64 3.77 34.61 -4.13
C PRO A 64 2.81 34.45 -5.32
N GLU A 65 1.64 35.07 -5.20
CA GLU A 65 0.51 35.02 -6.15
C GLU A 65 0.86 35.53 -7.55
N SER A 66 1.95 36.29 -7.71
CA SER A 66 2.50 36.70 -9.00
C SER A 66 3.14 35.56 -9.81
N THR A 67 3.29 34.39 -9.19
CA THR A 67 3.78 33.18 -9.84
C THR A 67 2.58 32.52 -10.53
N ASN A 68 2.51 32.54 -11.86
CA ASN A 68 1.46 31.85 -12.62
C ASN A 68 1.60 30.33 -12.43
N LEU A 69 0.89 29.79 -11.44
CA LEU A 69 1.01 28.40 -10.96
C LEU A 69 -0.24 27.56 -11.24
N GLU A 70 -1.27 28.12 -11.88
CA GLU A 70 -2.57 27.48 -12.08
C GLU A 70 -2.43 26.10 -12.73
N GLU A 71 -1.71 26.01 -13.86
CA GLU A 71 -1.40 24.72 -14.52
C GLU A 71 -0.60 23.77 -13.63
N SER A 72 0.29 24.29 -12.77
CA SER A 72 1.10 23.45 -11.89
C SER A 72 0.28 22.86 -10.75
N LEU A 73 -0.68 23.61 -10.22
CA LEU A 73 -1.59 23.17 -9.17
C LEU A 73 -2.61 22.17 -9.72
N ASP A 74 -3.16 22.39 -10.91
CA ASP A 74 -4.07 21.45 -11.58
C ASP A 74 -3.44 20.05 -11.74
N VAL A 75 -2.19 20.01 -12.20
CA VAL A 75 -1.41 18.77 -12.30
C VAL A 75 -1.19 18.13 -10.94
N ILE A 76 -0.93 18.92 -9.89
CA ILE A 76 -0.73 18.41 -8.51
C ILE A 76 -2.02 17.80 -7.96
N TYR A 77 -3.17 18.44 -8.16
CA TYR A 77 -4.47 17.92 -7.76
C TYR A 77 -4.81 16.62 -8.49
N THR A 78 -4.59 16.57 -9.81
CA THR A 78 -4.77 15.33 -10.60
C THR A 78 -3.94 14.18 -10.02
N MET A 79 -2.67 14.43 -9.68
CA MET A 79 -1.82 13.39 -9.10
C MET A 79 -2.25 13.00 -7.66
N GLU A 80 -2.86 13.91 -6.89
CA GLU A 80 -3.42 13.56 -5.57
C GLU A 80 -4.59 12.57 -5.72
N GLU A 81 -5.46 12.78 -6.70
CA GLU A 81 -6.55 11.86 -7.02
C GLU A 81 -6.01 10.48 -7.46
N GLU A 82 -5.01 10.45 -8.36
CA GLU A 82 -4.36 9.20 -8.77
C GLU A 82 -3.73 8.44 -7.59
N ILE A 83 -3.16 9.15 -6.61
CA ILE A 83 -2.60 8.53 -5.40
C ILE A 83 -3.70 7.92 -4.52
N GLU A 84 -4.86 8.57 -4.39
CA GLU A 84 -5.99 7.99 -3.67
C GLU A 84 -6.59 6.79 -4.40
N ASP A 85 -6.70 6.83 -5.73
CA ASP A 85 -7.11 5.68 -6.53
C ASP A 85 -6.15 4.49 -6.31
N LEU A 86 -4.83 4.72 -6.42
CA LEU A 86 -3.83 3.69 -6.18
C LEU A 86 -3.93 3.05 -4.81
N LYS A 87 -4.14 3.87 -3.77
CA LYS A 87 -4.34 3.39 -2.41
C LYS A 87 -5.55 2.46 -2.31
N VAL A 88 -6.66 2.81 -2.97
CA VAL A 88 -7.85 1.95 -3.03
C VAL A 88 -7.54 0.67 -3.82
N LYS A 89 -6.90 0.79 -4.99
CA LYS A 89 -6.50 -0.32 -5.86
C LYS A 89 -5.65 -1.35 -5.09
N PHE A 90 -4.61 -0.91 -4.36
CA PHE A 90 -3.78 -1.79 -3.53
C PHE A 90 -4.53 -2.40 -2.35
N LYS A 91 -5.47 -1.66 -1.71
CA LYS A 91 -6.33 -2.24 -0.65
C LYS A 91 -7.27 -3.33 -1.18
N ILE A 92 -7.80 -3.16 -2.40
CA ILE A 92 -8.60 -4.17 -3.07
C ILE A 92 -7.73 -5.40 -3.38
N LEU A 93 -6.52 -5.20 -3.93
CA LEU A 93 -5.57 -6.28 -4.18
C LEU A 93 -5.21 -7.03 -2.88
N LEU A 94 -4.90 -6.32 -1.79
CA LEU A 94 -4.66 -6.92 -0.47
C LEU A 94 -5.85 -7.75 0.00
N THR A 95 -7.06 -7.25 -0.17
CA THR A 95 -8.26 -8.00 0.21
C THR A 95 -8.44 -9.23 -0.67
N LYS A 96 -8.21 -9.12 -1.98
CA LYS A 96 -8.37 -10.22 -2.94
C LYS A 96 -7.35 -11.33 -2.75
N TYR A 97 -6.10 -10.97 -2.44
CA TYR A 97 -4.96 -11.90 -2.41
C TYR A 97 -4.41 -12.17 -1.01
N CYS A 98 -4.89 -11.52 0.05
CA CYS A 98 -4.55 -11.85 1.44
C CYS A 98 -5.78 -12.22 2.29
N LYS A 99 -7.01 -12.00 1.80
CA LYS A 99 -8.22 -12.51 2.46
C LYS A 99 -8.92 -13.58 1.62
N ALA A 100 -8.59 -14.84 1.89
CA ALA A 100 -9.50 -15.98 1.73
C ALA A 100 -9.06 -17.12 2.70
N PRO A 101 -10.01 -17.89 3.24
CA PRO A 101 -10.88 -17.55 4.36
C PRO A 101 -10.40 -18.23 5.66
N ASN A 102 -10.38 -17.52 6.78
CA ASN A 102 -10.43 -18.18 8.10
C ASN A 102 -11.88 -18.62 8.41
N VAL A 103 -12.47 -19.44 7.53
CA VAL A 103 -13.71 -20.19 7.82
C VAL A 103 -13.63 -21.48 7.02
N ASP A 104 -12.83 -22.44 7.48
CA ASP A 104 -13.08 -23.89 7.33
C ASP A 104 -11.96 -24.80 7.90
N ASN A 105 -11.00 -24.28 8.68
CA ASN A 105 -10.08 -25.14 9.44
C ASN A 105 -10.69 -25.68 10.75
N VAL A 106 -12.02 -25.69 10.89
CA VAL A 106 -12.72 -26.31 12.04
C VAL A 106 -13.70 -27.38 11.55
N LEU A 107 -13.22 -28.37 10.81
CA LEU A 107 -13.76 -29.72 10.93
C LEU A 107 -12.75 -30.79 10.49
N MET A 108 -12.46 -31.71 11.42
CA MET A 108 -11.72 -32.98 11.28
C MET A 108 -10.21 -32.84 11.02
N THR A 109 -9.33 -33.23 11.93
CA THR A 109 -9.23 -34.63 12.36
C THR A 109 -8.92 -34.82 13.85
N VAL A 110 -9.67 -35.77 14.39
CA VAL A 110 -9.42 -36.52 15.61
C VAL A 110 -7.99 -37.06 15.61
N HIS A 111 -7.18 -36.65 16.59
CA HIS A 111 -6.29 -37.56 17.30
C HIS A 111 -5.88 -36.96 18.65
N LYS A 112 -6.59 -37.38 19.70
CA LYS A 112 -6.06 -37.34 21.08
C LYS A 112 -4.81 -38.21 21.14
N PRO A 113 -3.61 -37.71 21.50
CA PRO A 113 -2.66 -38.56 22.17
C PRO A 113 -3.22 -38.82 23.57
N LYS A 114 -3.54 -40.08 23.88
CA LYS A 114 -3.85 -40.48 25.26
C LYS A 114 -2.63 -40.13 26.13
N LEU A 115 -2.75 -39.10 26.96
CA LEU A 115 -1.80 -38.83 28.03
C LEU A 115 -1.78 -40.08 28.93
N LYS A 116 -0.71 -40.87 28.84
CA LYS A 116 -0.43 -41.95 29.78
C LYS A 116 0.05 -41.30 31.07
N ILE A 117 -0.83 -41.21 32.06
CA ILE A 117 -0.48 -40.84 33.42
C ILE A 117 0.46 -41.93 33.96
N PRO A 118 1.68 -41.63 34.43
CA PRO A 118 2.42 -42.57 35.23
C PRO A 118 1.74 -42.66 36.61
N TYR A 119 1.25 -43.85 36.96
CA TYR A 119 0.76 -44.15 38.29
C TYR A 119 1.89 -43.90 39.30
N LEU A 120 1.78 -42.84 40.08
CA LEU A 120 2.53 -42.73 41.33
C LEU A 120 1.96 -43.78 42.29
N ALA A 121 2.78 -44.78 42.61
CA ALA A 121 2.49 -45.69 43.71
C ALA A 121 2.57 -44.94 45.04
N LEU A 122 1.51 -45.09 45.83
CA LEU A 122 1.37 -44.67 47.23
C LEU A 122 2.39 -45.41 48.12
N PRO A 123 2.80 -44.83 49.27
CA PRO A 123 2.94 -45.58 50.50
C PRO A 123 1.57 -45.82 51.18
#